data_AF-A0A7C5H7A3-F1
#
_entry.id   AF-A0A7C5H7A3-F1
#
_cell.length_a   1.000
_cell.length_b   1.000
_cell.length_c   1.000
_cell.angle_alpha   90.00
_cell.angle_beta   90.00
_cell.angle_gamma   90.00
#
_symmetry.space_group_name_H-M   'P 1'
#
loop_
_entity.id
_entity.type
_entity.pdbx_description
1 polymer ?
#
loop_
_entity_poly.entity_id
_entity_poly.type
_entity_poly.pdbx_seq_one_letter_code
_entity_poly.pdbx_strand_id
1 'polypeptide(L)'
;MRDHTPNFKLHELSDDSKMLIKQTVTQLLEKLAGDGQLTADSRLEFWVEIPGVKHPRGTFRGGCLMPDSYLCLSDWFKAGSAAIEPGAEYAGKNNPLEAAWADLFDELFYQIEIFTSMASANQGITVELWAGTRTRPECEWLYAVDKKIELS
;
A
#
# COMPACT_ATOMS: atom_id res chain seq x y z
N MET A 1 -20.84 10.92 30.34
CA MET A 1 -19.74 10.48 29.47
C MET A 1 -20.18 10.77 28.05
N ARG A 2 -19.66 11.82 27.41
CA ARG A 2 -19.97 12.08 25.99
C ARG A 2 -19.13 11.11 25.18
N ASP A 3 -19.79 10.34 24.35
CA ASP A 3 -19.13 9.50 23.36
C ASP A 3 -18.38 10.44 22.41
N HIS A 4 -17.06 10.49 22.56
CA HIS A 4 -16.15 11.26 21.73
C HIS A 4 -15.64 10.43 20.55
N THR A 5 -16.29 9.30 20.23
CA THR A 5 -15.97 8.55 19.03
C THR A 5 -16.22 9.47 17.83
N PRO A 6 -15.17 9.89 17.10
CA PRO A 6 -15.34 10.68 15.90
C PRO A 6 -16.21 9.86 14.95
N ASN A 7 -17.24 10.47 14.36
CA ASN A 7 -17.97 9.87 13.26
C ASN A 7 -17.01 9.75 12.07
N PHE A 8 -16.25 8.65 12.02
CA PHE A 8 -15.44 8.29 10.86
C PHE A 8 -16.40 7.86 9.77
N LYS A 9 -16.69 8.77 8.84
CA LYS A 9 -17.34 8.38 7.59
C LYS A 9 -16.24 7.93 6.65
N LEU A 10 -16.08 6.60 6.53
CA LEU A 10 -15.19 6.05 5.52
C LEU A 10 -15.74 6.47 4.14
N HIS A 11 -14.88 7.03 3.31
CA HIS A 11 -15.19 7.34 1.94
C HIS A 11 -14.62 6.23 1.09
N GLU A 12 -15.49 5.35 0.58
CA GLU A 12 -15.07 4.28 -0.32
C GLU A 12 -14.43 4.87 -1.58
N LEU A 13 -13.34 4.25 -2.02
CA LEU A 13 -12.71 4.57 -3.29
C LEU A 13 -13.66 4.24 -4.44
N SER A 14 -13.69 5.11 -5.44
CA SER A 14 -14.37 4.82 -6.71
C SER A 14 -13.78 3.58 -7.38
N ASP A 15 -14.59 2.88 -8.19
CA ASP A 15 -14.12 1.70 -8.92
C ASP A 15 -12.94 2.02 -9.84
N ASP A 16 -12.95 3.21 -10.45
CA ASP A 16 -11.85 3.70 -11.28
C ASP A 16 -10.56 3.89 -10.46
N SER A 17 -10.66 4.47 -9.26
CA SER A 17 -9.53 4.60 -8.33
C SER A 17 -9.01 3.24 -7.87
N LYS A 18 -9.91 2.31 -7.50
CA LYS A 18 -9.53 0.93 -7.13
C LYS A 18 -8.81 0.25 -8.28
N MET A 19 -9.31 0.37 -9.51
CA MET A 19 -8.70 -0.22 -10.70
C MET A 19 -7.30 0.36 -10.99
N LEU A 20 -7.15 1.68 -10.88
CA LEU A 20 -5.86 2.36 -11.08
C LEU A 20 -4.82 1.91 -10.04
N ILE A 21 -5.22 1.80 -8.77
CA ILE A 21 -4.38 1.27 -7.71
C ILE A 21 -3.99 -0.19 -8.01
N LYS A 22 -4.95 -1.06 -8.38
CA LYS A 22 -4.66 -2.47 -8.74
C LYS A 22 -3.59 -2.57 -9.82
N GLN A 23 -3.82 -1.90 -10.95
CA GLN A 23 -2.90 -1.94 -12.08
C GLN A 23 -1.51 -1.43 -11.71
N THR A 24 -1.45 -0.35 -10.92
CA THR A 24 -0.19 0.26 -10.50
C THR A 24 0.59 -0.65 -9.57
N VAL A 25 -0.06 -1.20 -8.54
CA VAL A 25 0.58 -2.10 -7.58
C VAL A 25 1.01 -3.39 -8.24
N THR A 26 0.20 -3.99 -9.11
CA THR A 26 0.59 -5.18 -9.86
C THR A 26 1.87 -4.93 -10.67
N GLN A 27 1.95 -3.82 -11.40
CA GLN A 27 3.16 -3.45 -12.15
C GLN A 27 4.39 -3.28 -11.24
N LEU A 28 4.22 -2.63 -10.08
CA LEU A 28 5.31 -2.43 -9.12
C LEU A 28 5.81 -3.76 -8.57
N LEU A 29 4.91 -4.65 -8.13
CA LEU A 29 5.31 -5.92 -7.55
C LEU A 29 5.90 -6.87 -8.59
N GLU A 30 5.33 -6.93 -9.80
CA GLU A 30 5.90 -7.71 -10.91
C GLU A 30 7.32 -7.24 -11.25
N LYS A 31 7.56 -5.92 -11.26
CA LYS A 31 8.91 -5.38 -11.46
C LYS A 31 9.83 -5.75 -10.31
N LEU A 32 9.38 -5.56 -9.06
CA LEU A 32 10.15 -5.89 -7.85
C LEU A 32 10.57 -7.37 -7.83
N ALA A 33 9.65 -8.28 -8.14
CA ALA A 33 9.93 -9.71 -8.25
C ALA A 33 10.86 -10.03 -9.41
N GLY A 34 10.62 -9.45 -10.60
CA GLY A 34 11.46 -9.63 -11.78
C GLY A 34 12.91 -9.16 -11.56
N ASP A 35 13.13 -8.19 -10.68
CA ASP A 35 14.45 -7.71 -10.27
C ASP A 35 15.10 -8.58 -9.17
N GLY A 36 14.42 -9.63 -8.70
CA GLY A 36 14.87 -10.48 -7.61
C GLY A 36 14.87 -9.77 -6.25
N GLN A 37 14.13 -8.68 -6.11
CA GLN A 37 14.10 -7.83 -4.92
C GLN A 37 12.85 -8.08 -4.05
N LEU A 38 11.98 -9.02 -4.42
CA LEU A 38 10.90 -9.49 -3.55
C LEU A 38 11.48 -10.40 -2.46
N THR A 39 11.98 -9.79 -1.39
CA THR A 39 12.55 -10.45 -0.21
C THR A 39 11.52 -10.60 0.91
N ALA A 40 11.86 -11.35 1.96
CA ALA A 40 10.99 -11.51 3.14
C ALA A 40 10.74 -10.18 3.89
N ASP A 41 11.65 -9.22 3.77
CA ASP A 41 11.54 -7.90 4.39
C ASP A 41 10.92 -6.86 3.46
N SER A 42 10.45 -7.28 2.28
CA SER A 42 9.85 -6.38 1.30
C SER A 42 8.48 -5.89 1.73
N ARG A 43 8.24 -4.60 1.46
CA ARG A 43 7.04 -3.86 1.86
C ARG A 43 6.44 -3.18 0.65
N LEU A 44 5.13 -3.06 0.66
CA LEU A 44 4.40 -2.07 -0.13
C LEU A 44 4.05 -0.92 0.81
N GLU A 45 4.68 0.22 0.61
CA GLU A 45 4.39 1.44 1.34
C GLU A 45 3.57 2.38 0.48
N PHE A 46 2.76 3.22 1.12
CA PHE A 46 1.98 4.22 0.41
C PHE A 46 1.87 5.52 1.19
N TRP A 47 1.63 6.60 0.47
CA TRP A 47 1.42 7.93 1.01
C TRP A 47 0.23 8.58 0.31
N VAL A 48 -0.68 9.12 1.11
CA VAL A 48 -1.84 9.84 0.62
C VAL A 48 -1.62 11.33 0.83
N GLU A 49 -1.65 12.09 -0.25
CA GLU A 49 -1.59 13.54 -0.28
C GLU A 49 -2.97 14.10 -0.59
N ILE A 50 -3.54 14.86 0.35
CA ILE A 50 -4.83 15.55 0.17
C ILE A 50 -4.58 17.07 0.13
N PRO A 51 -4.95 17.77 -0.97
CA PRO A 51 -4.76 19.20 -1.10
C PRO A 51 -5.36 20.00 0.07
N GLY A 52 -4.55 20.85 0.69
CA GLY A 52 -5.00 21.70 1.81
C GLY A 52 -5.06 20.99 3.17
N VAL A 53 -4.88 19.68 3.22
CA VAL A 53 -4.70 18.93 4.47
C VAL A 53 -3.21 18.92 4.81
N LYS A 54 -2.84 19.60 5.89
CA LYS A 54 -1.51 19.42 6.46
C LYS A 54 -1.51 18.11 7.24
N HIS A 55 -1.09 17.04 6.57
CA HIS A 55 -0.54 15.92 7.30
C HIS A 55 0.65 16.48 8.09
N PRO A 56 0.75 16.28 9.43
CA PRO A 56 2.02 16.53 10.10
C PRO A 56 3.03 15.76 9.27
N ARG A 57 4.03 16.44 8.69
CA ARG A 57 5.06 15.81 7.86
C ARG A 57 5.75 14.79 8.76
N GLY A 58 5.18 13.59 8.76
CA GLY A 58 5.51 12.50 9.65
C GLY A 58 6.62 11.72 9.01
N THR A 59 7.69 12.40 8.59
CA THR A 59 9.00 11.79 8.79
C THR A 59 9.14 11.66 10.29
N PHE A 60 8.77 10.51 10.86
CA PHE A 60 9.34 10.15 12.15
C PHE A 60 10.87 10.15 11.96
N ARG A 61 11.62 10.53 13.00
CA ARG A 61 13.08 10.71 12.95
C ARG A 61 13.74 9.68 12.01
N GLY A 62 14.37 10.15 10.92
CA GLY A 62 15.04 9.29 9.94
C GLY A 62 14.38 9.19 8.56
N GLY A 63 13.26 9.86 8.28
CA GLY A 63 12.65 9.80 6.94
C GLY A 63 11.71 8.60 6.73
N CYS A 64 11.32 7.93 7.81
CA CYS A 64 10.28 6.91 7.77
C CYS A 64 8.91 7.60 7.56
N LEU A 65 8.09 7.10 6.63
CA LEU A 65 6.67 7.47 6.54
C LEU A 65 5.95 7.08 7.84
N MET A 66 4.68 7.49 7.99
CA MET A 66 3.88 7.16 9.17
C MET A 66 4.04 5.68 9.55
N PRO A 67 4.17 5.32 10.84
CA PRO A 67 4.51 3.97 11.29
C PRO A 67 3.64 2.83 10.76
N ASP A 68 2.50 3.13 10.12
CA ASP A 68 1.45 2.18 9.77
C ASP A 68 0.98 2.28 8.29
N SER A 69 1.68 2.99 7.40
CA SER A 69 1.30 3.10 5.97
C SER A 69 2.05 2.09 5.09
N TYR A 70 2.09 0.82 5.53
CA TYR A 70 2.76 -0.23 4.78
C TYR A 70 2.14 -1.61 4.98
N LEU A 71 2.33 -2.45 3.98
CA LEU A 71 1.94 -3.86 3.95
C LEU A 71 3.19 -4.74 3.80
N CYS A 72 3.31 -5.79 4.59
CA CYS A 72 4.41 -6.76 4.47
C CYS A 72 4.09 -7.74 3.33
N LEU A 73 4.83 -7.67 2.22
CA LEU A 73 4.51 -8.49 1.04
C LEU A 73 4.62 -9.99 1.29
N SER A 74 5.38 -10.40 2.31
CA SER A 74 5.49 -11.78 2.80
C SER A 74 4.17 -12.37 3.31
N ASP A 75 3.18 -11.54 3.62
CA ASP A 75 1.87 -12.00 4.13
C ASP A 75 0.96 -12.53 3.00
N TRP A 76 1.33 -12.30 1.73
CA TRP A 76 0.57 -12.73 0.56
C TRP A 76 1.41 -13.47 -0.48
N PHE A 77 2.71 -13.17 -0.57
CA PHE A 77 3.57 -13.68 -1.64
C PHE A 77 4.86 -14.31 -1.12
N LYS A 78 5.35 -15.30 -1.87
CA LYS A 78 6.65 -15.92 -1.57
C LYS A 78 7.80 -14.99 -1.89
N ALA A 79 8.73 -14.87 -0.94
CA ALA A 79 10.00 -14.22 -1.17
C ALA A 79 10.95 -15.08 -2.04
N GLY A 80 11.85 -14.41 -2.76
CA GLY A 80 12.95 -15.02 -3.51
C GLY A 80 12.59 -15.66 -4.85
N SER A 81 11.33 -15.59 -5.27
CA SER A 81 10.94 -15.96 -6.64
C SER A 81 11.12 -14.78 -7.59
N ALA A 82 11.47 -15.08 -8.85
CA ALA A 82 11.57 -14.08 -9.92
C ALA A 82 10.18 -13.68 -10.49
N ALA A 83 9.12 -14.30 -9.98
CA ALA A 83 7.73 -14.01 -10.32
C ALA A 83 6.88 -13.91 -9.06
N ILE A 84 5.71 -13.29 -9.18
CA ILE A 84 4.74 -13.25 -8.08
C ILE A 84 4.14 -14.64 -7.92
N GLU A 85 4.43 -15.26 -6.79
CA GLU A 85 3.86 -16.53 -6.38
C GLU A 85 3.09 -16.36 -5.07
N PRO A 86 1.93 -17.04 -4.92
CA PRO A 86 1.16 -16.98 -3.69
C PRO A 86 1.92 -17.59 -2.52
N GLY A 87 1.75 -17.01 -1.34
CA GLY A 87 2.23 -17.53 -0.07
C GLY A 87 1.70 -18.94 0.23
N ALA A 88 2.33 -19.61 1.20
CA ALA A 88 2.04 -21.00 1.52
C ALA A 88 0.59 -21.20 2.04
N GLU A 89 0.05 -20.20 2.72
CA GLU A 89 -1.30 -20.12 3.27
C GLU A 89 -2.40 -20.16 2.20
N TYR A 90 -2.07 -19.86 0.93
CA TYR A 90 -3.02 -19.92 -0.19
C TYR A 90 -3.04 -21.26 -0.91
N ALA A 91 -2.16 -22.22 -0.58
CA ALA A 91 -1.96 -23.46 -1.35
C ALA A 91 -3.21 -24.34 -1.50
N GLY A 92 -4.20 -24.22 -0.62
CA GLY A 92 -5.46 -24.97 -0.66
C GLY A 92 -6.62 -24.28 -1.38
N LYS A 93 -6.44 -23.06 -1.89
CA LYS A 93 -7.50 -22.32 -2.60
C LYS A 93 -7.58 -22.75 -4.07
N ASN A 94 -8.77 -22.66 -4.68
CA ASN A 94 -8.98 -23.05 -6.10
C ASN A 94 -8.14 -22.20 -7.08
N ASN A 95 -7.91 -20.93 -6.75
CA ASN A 95 -7.00 -20.04 -7.48
C ASN A 95 -6.11 -19.27 -6.48
N PRO A 96 -4.98 -19.89 -6.04
CA PRO A 96 -4.18 -19.36 -4.94
C PRO A 96 -3.65 -17.94 -5.17
N LEU A 97 -3.17 -17.65 -6.38
CA LEU A 97 -2.60 -16.35 -6.72
C LEU A 97 -3.67 -15.25 -6.77
N GLU A 98 -4.81 -15.53 -7.39
CA GLU A 98 -5.94 -14.57 -7.44
C GLU A 98 -6.43 -14.23 -6.03
N ALA A 99 -6.51 -15.23 -5.15
CA ALA A 99 -6.91 -15.01 -3.77
C ALA A 99 -5.87 -14.19 -2.96
N ALA A 100 -4.57 -14.39 -3.19
CA ALA A 100 -3.53 -13.57 -2.56
C ALA A 100 -3.61 -12.10 -3.00
N TRP A 101 -3.84 -11.87 -4.30
CA TRP A 101 -4.09 -10.53 -4.82
C TRP A 101 -5.34 -9.89 -4.23
N ALA A 102 -6.45 -10.63 -4.14
CA ALA A 102 -7.69 -10.12 -3.56
C ALA A 102 -7.49 -9.68 -2.11
N ASP A 103 -6.90 -10.54 -1.28
CA ASP A 103 -6.67 -10.26 0.15
C ASP A 103 -5.70 -9.06 0.33
N LEU A 104 -4.67 -8.92 -0.52
CA LEU A 104 -3.78 -7.75 -0.52
C LEU A 104 -4.54 -6.46 -0.87
N PHE A 105 -5.35 -6.50 -1.92
CA PHE A 105 -6.04 -5.31 -2.41
C PHE A 105 -7.14 -4.86 -1.47
N ASP A 106 -7.87 -5.77 -0.84
CA ASP A 106 -8.88 -5.43 0.15
C ASP A 106 -8.26 -4.68 1.34
N GLU A 107 -7.11 -5.16 1.86
CA GLU A 107 -6.37 -4.47 2.91
C GLU A 107 -5.84 -3.11 2.45
N LEU A 108 -5.23 -3.03 1.27
CA LEU A 108 -4.69 -1.79 0.74
C LEU A 108 -5.77 -0.72 0.52
N PHE A 109 -6.92 -1.09 -0.05
CA PHE A 109 -8.02 -0.15 -0.24
C PHE A 109 -8.54 0.34 1.10
N TYR A 110 -8.76 -0.57 2.04
CA TYR A 110 -9.24 -0.20 3.36
C TYR A 110 -8.32 0.82 4.03
N GLN A 111 -7.00 0.61 3.98
CA GLN A 111 -6.05 1.56 4.54
C GLN A 111 -6.06 2.90 3.78
N ILE A 112 -6.02 2.91 2.45
CA ILE A 112 -6.09 4.16 1.66
C ILE A 112 -7.39 4.91 1.97
N GLU A 113 -8.53 4.23 2.07
CA GLU A 113 -9.84 4.81 2.42
C GLU A 113 -9.85 5.48 3.81
N ILE A 114 -9.13 4.89 4.79
CA ILE A 114 -8.91 5.53 6.09
C ILE A 114 -8.16 6.84 5.92
N PHE A 115 -7.08 6.85 5.13
CA PHE A 115 -6.26 8.04 4.92
C PHE A 115 -6.95 9.12 4.08
N THR A 116 -7.87 8.73 3.18
CA THR A 116 -8.68 9.65 2.39
C THR A 116 -9.97 10.10 3.08
N SER A 117 -10.30 9.55 4.26
CA SER A 117 -11.56 9.86 4.97
C SER A 117 -11.76 11.34 5.32
N MET A 118 -10.69 12.12 5.39
CA MET A 118 -10.72 13.57 5.67
C MET A 118 -10.89 14.43 4.41
N ALA A 119 -10.86 13.83 3.22
CA ALA A 119 -11.01 14.54 1.97
C ALA A 119 -12.47 14.93 1.71
N SER A 120 -12.69 16.13 1.19
CA SER A 120 -13.98 16.53 0.63
C SER A 120 -14.13 16.01 -0.80
N ALA A 121 -15.36 15.72 -1.22
CA ALA A 121 -15.67 15.47 -2.62
C ALA A 121 -15.12 16.62 -3.49
N ASN A 122 -14.29 16.32 -4.49
CA ASN A 122 -13.56 17.25 -5.39
C ASN A 122 -12.16 17.69 -4.96
N GLN A 123 -11.53 17.08 -3.95
CA GLN A 123 -10.10 17.25 -3.74
C GLN A 123 -9.33 16.27 -4.62
N GLY A 124 -8.36 16.76 -5.40
CA GLY A 124 -7.47 15.92 -6.20
C GLY A 124 -6.50 15.18 -5.28
N ILE A 125 -6.90 14.00 -4.81
CA ILE A 125 -6.09 13.16 -3.91
C ILE A 125 -4.99 12.51 -4.74
N THR A 126 -3.76 12.53 -4.24
CA THR A 126 -2.66 11.81 -4.86
C THR A 126 -2.17 10.70 -3.95
N VAL A 127 -1.96 9.50 -4.50
CA VAL A 127 -1.34 8.38 -3.80
C VAL A 127 0.01 8.10 -4.41
N GLU A 128 1.03 8.07 -3.57
CA GLU A 128 2.37 7.63 -3.94
C GLU A 128 2.60 6.24 -3.34
N LEU A 129 3.07 5.30 -4.17
CA LEU A 129 3.24 3.89 -3.84
C LEU A 129 4.71 3.53 -4.02
N TRP A 130 5.29 2.80 -3.07
CA TRP A 130 6.65 2.27 -3.14
C TRP A 130 6.66 0.79 -2.79
N ALA A 131 7.32 -0.03 -3.59
CA ALA A 131 7.52 -1.43 -3.28
C ALA A 131 9.02 -1.75 -3.18
N GLY A 132 9.47 -2.34 -2.09
CA GLY A 132 10.88 -2.66 -1.89
C GLY A 132 11.29 -2.96 -0.46
N THR A 133 12.57 -2.83 -0.13
CA THR A 133 13.12 -3.10 1.21
C THR A 133 13.82 -1.87 1.78
N ARG A 134 13.64 -1.59 3.07
CA ARG A 134 14.34 -0.51 3.79
C ARG A 134 15.30 -1.07 4.85
N THR A 135 16.42 -0.38 5.08
CA THR A 135 17.25 -0.61 6.28
C THR A 135 16.58 -0.04 7.52
N ARG A 136 16.75 -0.73 8.65
CA ARG A 136 16.53 -0.15 9.98
C ARG A 136 17.90 0.04 10.65
N PRO A 137 18.12 1.13 11.40
CA PRO A 137 17.18 2.17 11.82
C PRO A 137 17.02 3.39 10.89
N GLU A 138 17.83 3.51 9.83
CA GLU A 138 17.93 4.74 9.02
C GLU A 138 16.76 4.95 8.05
N CYS A 139 15.89 3.94 7.86
CA CYS A 139 14.74 3.99 6.95
C CYS A 139 15.08 4.31 5.49
N GLU A 140 16.33 4.06 5.08
CA GLU A 140 16.79 4.22 3.70
C GLU A 140 16.32 3.04 2.86
N TRP A 141 15.79 3.32 1.66
CA TRP A 141 15.46 2.27 0.70
C TRP A 141 16.73 1.61 0.18
N LEU A 142 16.86 0.29 0.40
CA LEU A 142 17.87 -0.53 -0.25
C LEU A 142 17.56 -0.69 -1.74
N TYR A 143 16.28 -0.87 -2.02
CA TYR A 143 15.71 -0.92 -3.34
C TYR A 143 14.24 -0.52 -3.24
N ALA A 144 13.76 0.27 -4.19
CA ALA A 144 12.36 0.57 -4.34
C ALA A 144 12.01 0.80 -5.81
N VAL A 145 10.83 0.35 -6.19
CA VAL A 145 10.12 0.86 -7.37
C VAL A 145 8.95 1.69 -6.88
N ASP A 146 8.74 2.85 -7.48
CA ASP A 146 7.72 3.79 -7.05
C ASP A 146 6.84 4.30 -8.18
N LYS A 147 5.63 4.73 -7.81
CA LYS A 147 4.70 5.38 -8.74
C LYS A 147 3.75 6.28 -7.98
N LYS A 148 3.48 7.45 -8.56
CA LYS A 148 2.48 8.40 -8.09
C LYS A 148 1.25 8.37 -9.00
N ILE A 149 0.06 8.31 -8.41
CA ILE A 149 -1.22 8.26 -9.12
C ILE A 149 -2.22 9.25 -8.50
N GLU A 150 -3.04 9.85 -9.35
CA GLU A 150 -4.14 10.73 -8.93
C GLU A 150 -5.44 9.92 -8.87
N LEU A 151 -6.17 10.05 -7.77
CA LEU A 151 -7.46 9.40 -7.58
C LEU A 151 -8.59 10.30 -8.09
N SER A 152 -9.63 9.66 -8.63
CA SER A 152 -10.80 10.28 -9.25
C SER A 152 -12.07 10.13 -8.42
#